data_AF-A0A1Y4AKU4-F1
#
_entry.id   AF-A0A1Y4AKU4-F1
#
_cell.length_a   1.000
_cell.length_b   1.000
_cell.length_c   1.000
_cell.angle_alpha   90.00
_cell.angle_beta   90.00
_cell.angle_gamma   90.00
#
_symmetry.space_group_name_H-M   'P 1'
#
loop_
_entity.id
_entity.type
_entity.pdbx_description
1 polymer ?
#
loop_
_entity_poly.entity_id
_entity_poly.type
_entity_poly.pdbx_seq_one_letter_code
_entity_poly.pdbx_strand_id
1 'polypeptide(L)'
;MGKKKMTRAQAAAARRSSRTDSPERELAAASSPRNLSSKREQLTHRIVMTVQVILVIFPFALVGYSSVAGMGLEEAMRSDPAFAVSFIAAMAQPLAAWILRFAYRHYAAGDGGYALGNVIGLICAEAFLQNLVGLAGMALIVWRMWPVTGGELSEWRERRGVTGVLVDISGALAVLAIGLICAFASWRLGA
;
A
#
# COMPACT_ATOMS: atom_id res chain seq x y z
N MET A 1 -44.94 2.44 -23.35
CA MET A 1 -43.61 2.40 -22.69
C MET A 1 -43.80 2.47 -21.18
N GLY A 2 -43.70 1.34 -20.47
CA GLY A 2 -43.97 1.27 -19.03
C GLY A 2 -42.77 1.74 -18.20
N LYS A 3 -42.95 2.77 -17.36
CA LYS A 3 -41.94 3.19 -16.38
C LYS A 3 -41.78 2.09 -15.33
N LYS A 4 -40.71 1.32 -15.42
CA LYS A 4 -40.32 0.28 -14.46
C LYS A 4 -40.09 0.95 -13.09
N LYS A 5 -41.03 0.77 -12.15
CA LYS A 5 -40.94 1.38 -10.80
C LYS A 5 -39.75 0.75 -10.07
N MET A 6 -38.74 1.58 -9.78
CA MET A 6 -37.54 1.18 -9.06
C MET A 6 -37.90 0.83 -7.61
N THR A 7 -37.54 -0.37 -7.17
CA THR A 7 -37.90 -0.91 -5.85
C THR A 7 -37.14 -0.15 -4.74
N ARG A 8 -37.71 0.00 -3.53
CA ARG A 8 -37.05 0.73 -2.41
C ARG A 8 -35.65 0.21 -2.09
N ALA A 9 -35.39 -1.09 -2.26
CA ALA A 9 -34.07 -1.70 -2.12
C ALA A 9 -33.08 -1.24 -3.21
N GLN A 10 -33.53 -1.08 -4.45
CA GLN A 10 -32.72 -0.57 -5.57
C GLN A 10 -32.43 0.92 -5.40
N ALA A 11 -33.38 1.70 -4.90
CA ALA A 11 -33.16 3.11 -4.57
C ALA A 11 -32.18 3.29 -3.40
N ALA A 12 -32.22 2.38 -2.40
CA ALA A 12 -31.25 2.37 -1.30
C ALA A 12 -29.84 1.96 -1.76
N ALA A 13 -29.73 0.97 -2.65
CA ALA A 13 -28.46 0.57 -3.25
C ALA A 13 -27.86 1.68 -4.14
N ALA A 14 -28.69 2.35 -4.95
CA ALA A 14 -28.27 3.48 -5.78
C ALA A 14 -27.83 4.71 -4.96
N ARG A 15 -28.47 4.95 -3.80
CA ARG A 15 -28.03 5.98 -2.84
C ARG A 15 -26.71 5.61 -2.14
N ARG A 16 -26.44 4.32 -1.95
CA ARG A 16 -25.16 3.84 -1.40
C ARG A 16 -24.04 4.00 -2.41
N SER A 17 -24.26 3.60 -3.67
CA SER A 17 -23.26 3.78 -4.73
C SER A 17 -22.98 5.26 -5.01
N SER A 18 -24.00 6.13 -4.97
CA SER A 18 -23.77 7.57 -5.13
C SER A 18 -23.02 8.17 -3.94
N ARG A 19 -23.28 7.71 -2.71
CA ARG A 19 -22.65 8.27 -1.50
C ARG A 19 -21.18 7.86 -1.32
N THR A 20 -20.75 6.74 -1.89
CA THR A 20 -19.33 6.38 -1.95
C THR A 20 -18.59 7.21 -3.02
N ASP A 21 -19.26 7.53 -4.12
CA ASP A 21 -18.72 8.29 -5.26
C ASP A 21 -18.73 9.82 -5.03
N SER A 22 -19.66 10.35 -4.21
CA SER A 22 -19.79 11.79 -3.91
C SER A 22 -18.59 12.41 -3.19
N PRO A 23 -18.08 11.86 -2.06
CA PRO A 23 -16.94 12.45 -1.36
C PRO A 23 -15.65 12.31 -2.16
N GLU A 24 -15.46 11.22 -2.91
CA GLU A 24 -14.30 11.04 -3.79
C GLU A 24 -14.29 12.03 -4.96
N ARG A 25 -15.45 12.32 -5.56
CA ARG A 25 -15.57 13.35 -6.61
C ARG A 25 -15.43 14.77 -6.08
N GLU A 26 -15.93 15.06 -4.88
CA GLU A 26 -15.68 16.35 -4.21
C GLU A 26 -14.20 16.51 -3.83
N LEU A 27 -13.53 15.44 -3.38
CA LEU A 27 -12.08 15.44 -3.17
C LEU A 27 -11.32 15.69 -4.48
N ALA A 28 -11.66 14.98 -5.55
CA ALA A 28 -11.04 15.15 -6.86
C ALA A 28 -11.32 16.53 -7.49
N ALA A 29 -12.44 17.17 -7.15
CA ALA A 29 -12.79 18.52 -7.59
C ALA A 29 -12.08 19.62 -6.76
N ALA A 30 -11.70 19.34 -5.52
CA ALA A 30 -10.98 20.26 -4.65
C ALA A 30 -9.45 20.15 -4.76
N SER A 31 -8.92 19.00 -5.19
CA SER A 31 -7.49 18.75 -5.34
C SER A 31 -6.98 19.19 -6.71
N SER A 32 -6.23 20.28 -6.77
CA SER A 32 -5.55 20.69 -8.00
C SER A 32 -4.39 19.73 -8.30
N PRO A 33 -4.29 19.16 -9.51
CA PRO A 33 -3.25 18.18 -9.84
C PRO A 33 -1.85 18.77 -9.64
N ARG A 34 -0.98 18.00 -9.00
CA ARG A 34 0.38 18.46 -8.66
C ARG A 34 1.21 18.58 -9.95
N ASN A 35 2.05 19.62 -10.03
CA ASN A 35 2.81 19.91 -11.25
C ASN A 35 4.06 19.00 -11.39
N LEU A 36 3.82 17.76 -11.82
CA LEU A 36 4.79 16.66 -11.99
C LEU A 36 5.97 16.95 -12.93
N SER A 37 5.98 18.11 -13.60
CA SER A 37 7.04 18.51 -14.54
C SER A 37 8.35 18.91 -13.84
N SER A 38 8.34 19.19 -12.53
CA SER A 38 9.54 19.60 -11.80
C SER A 38 10.58 18.48 -11.68
N LYS A 39 11.87 18.82 -11.83
CA LYS A 39 13.01 17.87 -11.67
C LYS A 39 12.94 17.12 -10.33
N ARG A 40 12.46 17.78 -9.27
CA ARG A 40 12.30 17.18 -7.94
C ARG A 40 11.30 16.02 -7.96
N GLU A 41 10.22 16.17 -8.72
CA GLU A 41 9.10 15.24 -8.77
C GLU A 41 9.37 14.06 -9.71
N GLN A 42 10.09 14.30 -10.82
CA GLN A 42 10.64 13.22 -11.66
C GLN A 42 11.56 12.30 -10.88
N LEU A 43 12.40 12.83 -9.98
CA LEU A 43 13.24 12.04 -9.08
C LEU A 43 12.39 11.20 -8.11
N THR A 44 11.35 11.80 -7.52
CA THR A 44 10.42 11.06 -6.65
C THR A 44 9.72 9.93 -7.41
N HIS A 45 9.24 10.19 -8.63
CA HIS A 45 8.64 9.18 -9.49
C HIS A 45 9.60 8.01 -9.75
N ARG A 46 10.86 8.31 -10.10
CA ARG A 46 11.88 7.29 -10.32
C ARG A 46 12.15 6.47 -9.06
N ILE A 47 12.29 7.11 -7.89
CA ILE A 47 12.49 6.42 -6.62
C ILE A 47 11.32 5.47 -6.33
N VAL A 48 10.09 5.96 -6.46
CA VAL A 48 8.88 5.17 -6.26
C VAL A 48 8.84 3.97 -7.21
N MET A 49 9.16 4.19 -8.49
CA MET A 49 9.23 3.12 -9.49
C MET A 49 10.31 2.09 -9.14
N THR A 50 11.50 2.53 -8.74
CA THR A 50 12.60 1.64 -8.33
C THR A 50 12.17 0.80 -7.13
N VAL A 51 11.56 1.40 -6.11
CA VAL A 51 11.06 0.67 -4.93
C VAL A 51 10.00 -0.35 -5.35
N GLN A 52 9.03 0.03 -6.19
CA GLN A 52 8.02 -0.91 -6.70
C GLN A 52 8.64 -2.11 -7.41
N VAL A 53 9.62 -1.88 -8.28
CA VAL A 53 10.30 -2.94 -9.03
C VAL A 53 11.03 -3.88 -8.08
N ILE A 54 11.76 -3.34 -7.10
CA ILE A 54 12.48 -4.15 -6.10
C ILE A 54 11.49 -5.03 -5.32
N LEU A 55 10.39 -4.45 -4.83
CA LEU A 55 9.36 -5.18 -4.08
C LEU A 55 8.74 -6.32 -4.92
N VAL A 56 8.47 -6.07 -6.20
CA VAL A 56 7.90 -7.10 -7.10
C VAL A 56 8.90 -8.22 -7.43
N ILE A 57 10.19 -7.89 -7.54
CA ILE A 57 11.24 -8.88 -7.84
C ILE A 57 11.56 -9.77 -6.63
N PHE A 58 11.33 -9.27 -5.41
CA PHE A 58 11.71 -9.95 -4.16
C PHE A 58 11.28 -11.42 -4.05
N PRO A 59 10.01 -11.81 -4.31
CA PRO A 59 9.63 -13.23 -4.30
C PRO A 59 10.40 -14.08 -5.33
N PHE A 60 10.67 -13.54 -6.51
CA PHE A 60 11.44 -14.24 -7.55
C PHE A 60 12.91 -14.39 -7.17
N ALA A 61 13.48 -13.41 -6.47
CA ALA A 61 14.85 -13.50 -5.95
C ALA A 61 14.98 -14.64 -4.94
N LEU A 62 13.99 -14.84 -4.07
CA LEU A 62 13.98 -15.92 -3.09
C LEU A 62 13.83 -17.31 -3.73
N VAL A 63 12.97 -17.43 -4.75
CA VAL A 63 12.87 -18.65 -5.57
C VAL A 63 14.20 -18.92 -6.29
N GLY A 64 14.79 -17.90 -6.92
CA GLY A 64 16.08 -17.98 -7.59
C GLY A 64 17.17 -18.47 -6.65
N TYR A 65 17.23 -17.94 -5.42
CA TYR A 65 18.17 -18.36 -4.40
C TYR A 65 18.07 -19.87 -4.10
N SER A 66 16.85 -20.38 -3.87
CA SER A 66 16.65 -21.82 -3.62
C SER A 66 17.09 -22.69 -4.81
N SER A 67 16.78 -22.24 -6.04
CA SER A 67 17.15 -22.97 -7.25
C SER A 67 18.66 -23.04 -7.48
N VAL A 68 19.39 -21.95 -7.21
CA VAL A 68 20.85 -21.89 -7.32
C VAL A 68 21.53 -22.73 -6.24
N ALA A 69 20.91 -22.84 -5.06
CA ALA A 69 21.35 -23.75 -4.00
C ALA A 69 21.08 -25.24 -4.31
N GLY A 70 20.51 -25.56 -5.49
CA GLY A 70 20.21 -26.93 -5.90
C GLY A 70 19.04 -27.56 -5.14
N MET A 71 18.23 -26.74 -4.46
CA MET A 71 17.14 -27.19 -3.61
C MET A 71 15.80 -26.79 -4.25
N GLY A 72 14.88 -27.76 -4.36
CA GLY A 72 13.51 -27.46 -4.80
C GLY A 72 12.79 -26.56 -3.79
N LEU A 73 11.85 -25.74 -4.24
CA LEU A 73 11.10 -24.82 -3.35
C LEU A 73 10.39 -25.57 -2.22
N GLU A 74 9.79 -26.71 -2.53
CA GLU A 74 9.13 -27.60 -1.56
C GLU A 74 10.12 -28.13 -0.51
N GLU A 75 11.33 -28.51 -0.96
CA GLU A 75 12.38 -29.00 -0.07
C GLU A 75 12.90 -27.88 0.83
N ALA A 76 13.11 -26.68 0.30
CA ALA A 76 13.55 -25.51 1.07
C ALA A 76 12.55 -25.13 2.18
N MET A 77 11.24 -25.21 1.88
CA MET A 77 10.19 -24.97 2.87
C MET A 77 10.10 -26.07 3.93
N ARG A 78 10.40 -27.33 3.57
CA ARG A 78 10.43 -28.45 4.53
C ARG A 78 11.65 -28.43 5.41
N SER A 79 12.80 -28.06 4.86
CA SER A 79 14.08 -28.04 5.57
C SER A 79 14.13 -26.93 6.61
N ASP A 80 13.52 -25.78 6.33
CA ASP A 80 13.52 -24.63 7.23
C ASP A 80 12.15 -23.91 7.23
N PRO A 81 11.39 -23.95 8.35
CA PRO A 81 10.14 -23.21 8.46
C PRO A 81 10.33 -21.69 8.39
N ALA A 82 11.51 -21.15 8.72
CA ALA A 82 11.79 -19.72 8.59
C ALA A 82 11.88 -19.29 7.11
N PHE A 83 12.32 -20.18 6.22
CA PHE A 83 12.29 -19.95 4.78
C PHE A 83 10.85 -19.82 4.27
N ALA A 84 9.93 -20.67 4.77
CA ALA A 84 8.51 -20.58 4.41
C ALA A 84 7.87 -19.25 4.86
N VAL A 85 8.19 -18.78 6.08
CA VAL A 85 7.72 -17.47 6.58
C VAL A 85 8.28 -16.33 5.72
N SER A 86 9.58 -16.36 5.42
CA SER A 86 10.24 -15.38 4.54
C SER A 86 9.65 -15.38 3.13
N PHE A 87 9.24 -16.54 2.63
CA PHE A 87 8.59 -16.68 1.34
C PHE A 87 7.18 -16.08 1.32
N ILE A 88 6.39 -16.32 2.36
CA ILE A 88 5.07 -15.67 2.51
C ILE A 88 5.24 -14.15 2.61
N ALA A 89 6.22 -13.69 3.40
CA ALA A 89 6.56 -12.28 3.52
C ALA A 89 6.98 -11.68 2.15
N ALA A 90 7.76 -12.40 1.36
CA ALA A 90 8.15 -12.00 0.02
C ALA A 90 6.95 -11.93 -0.94
N MET A 91 5.99 -12.84 -0.83
CA MET A 91 4.75 -12.82 -1.63
C MET A 91 3.80 -11.67 -1.26
N ALA A 92 3.95 -11.07 -0.08
CA ALA A 92 3.22 -9.84 0.28
C ALA A 92 3.81 -8.58 -0.39
N GLN A 93 5.06 -8.64 -0.88
CA GLN A 93 5.77 -7.48 -1.43
C GLN A 93 5.13 -6.90 -2.71
N PRO A 94 4.64 -7.71 -3.68
CA PRO A 94 3.87 -7.18 -4.80
C PRO A 94 2.59 -6.43 -4.39
N LEU A 95 1.94 -6.83 -3.30
CA LEU A 95 0.78 -6.12 -2.76
C LEU A 95 1.18 -4.76 -2.17
N ALA A 96 2.28 -4.71 -1.41
CA ALA A 96 2.86 -3.46 -0.92
C ALA A 96 3.25 -2.51 -2.07
N ALA A 97 3.85 -3.03 -3.14
CA ALA A 97 4.20 -2.28 -4.34
C ALA A 97 2.95 -1.71 -5.04
N TRP A 98 1.87 -2.50 -5.12
CA TRP A 98 0.62 -2.06 -5.71
C TRP A 98 -0.03 -0.93 -4.91
N ILE A 99 -0.08 -1.03 -3.58
CA ILE A 99 -0.61 0.02 -2.71
C ILE A 99 0.25 1.28 -2.81
N LEU A 100 1.58 1.13 -2.85
CA LEU A 100 2.49 2.26 -3.05
C LEU A 100 2.22 2.98 -4.38
N ARG A 101 1.95 2.22 -5.46
CA ARG A 101 1.56 2.79 -6.75
C ARG A 101 0.24 3.55 -6.66
N PHE A 102 -0.73 2.99 -5.94
CA PHE A 102 -2.03 3.62 -5.74
C PHE A 102 -1.93 4.91 -4.91
N ALA A 103 -1.15 4.89 -3.83
CA ALA A 103 -0.86 6.06 -3.00
C ALA A 103 -0.14 7.15 -3.81
N TYR A 104 0.85 6.78 -4.64
CA TYR A 104 1.55 7.74 -5.50
C TYR A 104 0.63 8.38 -6.55
N ARG A 105 -0.34 7.62 -7.08
CA ARG A 105 -1.36 8.17 -8.00
C ARG A 105 -2.25 9.22 -7.32
N HIS A 106 -2.60 9.00 -6.05
CA HIS A 106 -3.37 9.99 -5.26
C HIS A 106 -2.53 11.22 -4.89
N TYR A 107 -1.24 11.02 -4.58
CA TYR A 107 -0.29 12.11 -4.40
C TYR A 107 -0.23 13.04 -5.63
N ALA A 108 -0.16 12.45 -6.83
CA ALA A 108 -0.15 13.17 -8.10
C ALA A 108 -1.48 13.90 -8.38
N ALA A 109 -2.60 13.34 -7.91
CA ALA A 109 -3.91 13.97 -8.00
C ALA A 109 -4.10 15.14 -7.01
N GLY A 110 -3.15 15.36 -6.08
CA GLY A 110 -3.22 16.43 -5.09
C GLY A 110 -3.76 16.00 -3.73
N ASP A 111 -4.03 14.71 -3.52
CA ASP A 111 -4.41 14.13 -2.22
C ASP A 111 -3.17 13.56 -1.51
N GLY A 112 -2.33 14.46 -0.98
CA GLY A 112 -1.10 14.07 -0.30
C GLY A 112 -1.32 13.49 1.09
N GLY A 113 -2.43 13.83 1.76
CA GLY A 113 -2.80 13.26 3.05
C GLY A 113 -3.11 11.76 2.94
N TYR A 114 -3.94 11.36 1.97
CA TYR A 114 -4.23 9.96 1.68
C TYR A 114 -2.96 9.18 1.32
N ALA A 115 -2.13 9.77 0.45
CA ALA A 115 -0.91 9.13 -0.01
C ALA A 115 0.07 8.90 1.15
N LEU A 116 0.31 9.92 1.97
CA LEU A 116 1.23 9.85 3.09
C LEU A 116 0.73 8.87 4.16
N GLY A 117 -0.58 8.85 4.44
CA GLY A 117 -1.19 7.90 5.37
C GLY A 117 -1.00 6.44 4.93
N ASN A 118 -1.21 6.15 3.63
CA ASN A 118 -0.99 4.80 3.10
C ASN A 118 0.49 4.39 3.14
N VAL A 119 1.42 5.29 2.78
CA VAL A 119 2.86 4.96 2.84
C VAL A 119 3.33 4.77 4.29
N ILE A 120 2.83 5.54 5.26
CA ILE A 120 3.10 5.31 6.69
C ILE A 120 2.58 3.93 7.13
N GLY A 121 1.35 3.57 6.73
CA GLY A 121 0.79 2.25 7.02
C GLY A 121 1.65 1.11 6.45
N LEU A 122 2.17 1.29 5.23
CA LEU A 122 3.08 0.33 4.62
C LEU A 122 4.42 0.27 5.34
N ILE A 123 5.00 1.38 5.82
CA ILE A 123 6.21 1.38 6.66
C ILE A 123 6.00 0.52 7.91
N CYS A 124 4.85 0.63 8.56
CA CYS A 124 4.51 -0.23 9.70
C CYS A 124 4.45 -1.71 9.29
N ALA A 125 3.83 -2.02 8.14
CA ALA A 125 3.77 -3.38 7.64
C ALA A 125 5.17 -3.96 7.32
N GLU A 126 6.03 -3.18 6.65
CA GLU A 126 7.40 -3.60 6.32
C GLU A 126 8.27 -3.81 7.57
N ALA A 127 8.04 -3.02 8.64
CA ALA A 127 8.70 -3.23 9.92
C ALA A 127 8.35 -4.59 10.55
N PHE A 128 7.08 -5.02 10.46
CA PHE A 128 6.66 -6.35 10.92
C PHE A 128 7.16 -7.47 10.00
N LEU A 129 7.23 -7.23 8.70
CA LEU A 129 7.82 -8.17 7.73
C LEU A 129 9.36 -8.23 7.83
N GLN A 130 9.98 -7.42 8.68
CA GLN A 130 11.43 -7.30 8.85
C GLN A 130 12.17 -7.02 7.53
N ASN A 131 11.49 -6.37 6.57
CA ASN A 131 12.09 -6.05 5.27
C ASN A 131 12.73 -4.66 5.29
N LEU A 132 14.05 -4.64 5.56
CA LEU A 132 14.84 -3.41 5.62
C LEU A 132 14.82 -2.62 4.31
N VAL A 133 14.78 -3.30 3.16
CA VAL A 133 14.83 -2.65 1.84
C VAL A 133 13.51 -1.93 1.56
N GLY A 134 12.38 -2.60 1.82
CA GLY A 134 11.05 -2.00 1.74
C GLY A 134 10.88 -0.83 2.71
N LEU A 135 11.28 -1.02 3.96
CA LEU A 135 11.24 0.00 5.01
C LEU A 135 12.04 1.25 4.62
N ALA A 136 13.30 1.08 4.20
CA ALA A 136 14.17 2.18 3.80
C ALA A 136 13.63 2.90 2.55
N GLY A 137 13.14 2.14 1.56
CA GLY A 137 12.54 2.70 0.34
C GLY A 137 11.31 3.57 0.64
N MET A 138 10.39 3.07 1.47
CA MET A 138 9.20 3.81 1.83
C MET A 138 9.49 5.00 2.76
N ALA A 139 10.41 4.86 3.71
CA ALA A 139 10.84 5.96 4.56
C ALA A 139 11.48 7.10 3.74
N LEU A 140 12.30 6.77 2.74
CA LEU A 140 12.87 7.75 1.82
C LEU A 140 11.79 8.50 1.04
N ILE A 141 10.76 7.79 0.57
CA ILE A 141 9.62 8.36 -0.14
C ILE A 141 8.86 9.34 0.77
N VAL A 142 8.55 8.93 2.00
CA VAL A 142 7.88 9.78 3.01
C VAL A 142 8.71 11.02 3.30
N TRP A 143 9.99 10.87 3.61
CA TRP A 143 10.89 11.99 3.90
C TRP A 143 10.89 13.03 2.79
N ARG A 144 10.85 12.58 1.53
CA ARG A 144 10.86 13.46 0.37
C ARG A 144 9.51 14.16 0.12
N MET A 145 8.40 13.49 0.39
CA MET A 145 7.04 14.02 0.25
C MET A 145 6.65 14.95 1.41
N TRP A 146 7.16 14.67 2.62
CA TRP A 146 6.85 15.36 3.87
C TRP A 146 6.77 16.89 3.80
N PRO A 147 7.77 17.62 3.26
CA PRO A 147 7.72 19.08 3.23
C PRO A 147 6.60 19.64 2.34
N VAL A 148 6.04 18.83 1.44
CA VAL A 148 4.97 19.23 0.52
C VAL A 148 3.60 18.81 1.06
N THR A 149 3.52 17.62 1.67
CA THR A 149 2.23 16.99 2.06
C THR A 149 1.99 16.95 3.56
N GLY A 150 2.93 17.41 4.38
CA GLY A 150 2.82 17.34 5.84
C GLY A 150 1.61 18.09 6.39
N GLY A 151 1.26 19.25 5.82
CA GLY A 151 0.05 20.00 6.20
C GLY A 151 -1.25 19.37 5.68
N GLU A 152 -1.20 18.70 4.53
CA GLU A 152 -2.36 18.02 3.94
C GLU A 152 -2.77 16.78 4.77
N LEU A 153 -1.85 16.18 5.54
CA LEU A 153 -2.14 15.02 6.39
C LEU A 153 -3.07 15.35 7.56
N SER A 154 -2.82 16.45 8.27
CA SER A 154 -3.68 16.89 9.37
C SER A 154 -5.07 17.27 8.86
N GLU A 155 -5.14 17.98 7.74
CA GLU A 155 -6.42 18.35 7.12
C GLU A 155 -7.20 17.13 6.63
N TRP A 156 -6.52 16.17 6.00
CA TRP A 156 -7.14 14.92 5.57
C TRP A 156 -7.72 14.14 6.76
N ARG A 157 -6.95 14.00 7.85
CA ARG A 157 -7.39 13.31 9.07
C ARG A 157 -8.62 13.97 9.70
N GLU A 158 -8.64 15.30 9.76
CA GLU A 158 -9.76 16.06 10.32
C GLU A 158 -11.01 16.00 9.43
N ARG A 159 -10.86 16.09 8.10
CA ARG A 159 -11.98 16.04 7.15
C ARG A 159 -12.62 14.65 7.03
N ARG A 160 -11.83 13.58 7.07
CA ARG A 160 -12.30 12.19 6.84
C ARG A 160 -12.70 11.48 8.14
N GLY A 161 -12.18 11.92 9.29
CA GLY A 161 -12.36 11.26 10.58
C GLY A 161 -11.71 9.88 10.66
N VAL A 162 -11.64 9.30 11.87
CA VAL A 162 -10.93 8.04 12.13
C VAL A 162 -11.46 6.88 11.27
N THR A 163 -12.79 6.79 11.07
CA THR A 163 -13.41 5.74 10.27
C THR A 163 -13.10 5.88 8.78
N GLY A 164 -13.08 7.11 8.24
CA GLY A 164 -12.71 7.34 6.84
C GLY A 164 -11.23 7.02 6.58
N VAL A 165 -10.36 7.41 7.51
CA VAL A 165 -8.93 7.10 7.49
C VAL A 165 -8.67 5.58 7.48
N LEU A 166 -9.42 4.81 8.28
CA LEU A 166 -9.29 3.35 8.31
C LEU A 166 -9.70 2.67 7.01
N VAL A 167 -10.77 3.16 6.36
CA VAL A 167 -11.20 2.65 5.05
C VAL A 167 -10.18 2.99 3.97
N ASP A 168 -9.62 4.19 4.02
CA ASP A 168 -8.61 4.68 3.09
C ASP A 168 -7.28 3.90 3.16
N ILE A 169 -6.89 3.46 4.37
CA ILE A 169 -5.67 2.69 4.65
C ILE A 169 -5.94 1.17 4.64
N SER A 170 -7.16 0.73 4.31
CA SER A 170 -7.55 -0.69 4.36
C SER A 170 -6.60 -1.64 3.61
N GLY A 171 -6.05 -1.19 2.48
CA GLY A 171 -5.02 -1.94 1.73
C GLY A 171 -3.75 -2.14 2.54
N ALA A 172 -3.21 -1.07 3.15
CA ALA A 172 -2.01 -1.18 3.97
C ALA A 172 -2.27 -1.97 5.26
N LEU A 173 -3.48 -1.90 5.84
CA LEU A 173 -3.89 -2.75 6.96
C LEU A 173 -3.88 -4.23 6.60
N ALA A 174 -4.26 -4.60 5.39
CA ALA A 174 -4.19 -5.99 4.93
C ALA A 174 -2.73 -6.50 4.87
N VAL A 175 -1.80 -5.69 4.35
CA VAL A 175 -0.36 -6.03 4.35
C VAL A 175 0.18 -6.10 5.78
N LEU A 176 -0.25 -5.18 6.65
CA LEU A 176 0.14 -5.18 8.06
C LEU A 176 -0.35 -6.43 8.79
N ALA A 177 -1.56 -6.90 8.51
CA ALA A 177 -2.08 -8.14 9.08
C ALA A 177 -1.25 -9.35 8.67
N ILE A 178 -0.84 -9.42 7.39
CA ILE A 178 0.08 -10.46 6.90
C ILE A 178 1.43 -10.34 7.63
N GLY A 179 1.96 -9.12 7.75
CA GLY A 179 3.21 -8.85 8.47
C GLY A 179 3.16 -9.30 9.93
N LEU A 180 2.06 -9.04 10.64
CA LEU A 180 1.86 -9.49 12.01
C LEU A 180 1.83 -11.02 12.14
N ILE A 181 1.19 -11.71 11.20
CA ILE A 181 1.17 -13.18 11.17
C ILE A 181 2.59 -13.71 10.94
N CYS A 182 3.34 -13.14 10.00
CA CYS A 182 4.73 -13.52 9.74
C CYS A 182 5.63 -13.24 10.96
N ALA A 183 5.53 -12.06 11.57
CA ALA A 183 6.29 -11.71 12.77
C ALA A 183 6.00 -12.66 13.94
N PHE A 184 4.71 -12.98 14.15
CA PHE A 184 4.30 -13.93 15.17
C PHE A 184 4.86 -15.34 14.88
N ALA A 185 4.83 -15.78 13.62
CA ALA A 185 5.42 -17.04 13.22
C ALA A 185 6.94 -17.06 13.46
N SER A 186 7.67 -16.01 13.06
CA SER A 186 9.12 -15.88 13.32
C SER A 186 9.45 -15.93 14.81
N TRP A 187 8.69 -15.21 15.66
CA TRP A 187 8.87 -15.25 17.12
C TRP A 187 8.62 -16.64 17.71
N ARG A 188 7.69 -17.41 17.15
CA ARG A 188 7.43 -18.80 17.56
C ARG A 188 8.56 -19.74 17.16
N LEU A 189 9.26 -19.44 16.06
CA LEU A 189 10.39 -20.20 15.57
C LEU A 189 11.71 -19.83 16.27
N GLY A 190 11.72 -18.77 17.09
CA GLY A 190 12.92 -18.29 17.76
C GLY A 190 13.93 -17.60 16.83
N ALA A 191 13.45 -17.12 15.68
CA ALA A 191 14.22 -16.37 14.69
C ALA A 191 14.30 -14.87 15.03
#